data_AF-A0A382YL60-F1
#
_entry.id   AF-A0A382YL60-F1
#
_cell.length_a   1.000
_cell.length_b   1.000
_cell.length_c   1.000
_cell.angle_alpha   90.00
_cell.angle_beta   90.00
_cell.angle_gamma   90.00
#
_symmetry.space_group_name_H-M   'P 1'
#
loop_
_entity.id
_entity.type
_entity.pdbx_description
1 polymer ?
#
loop_
_entity_poly.entity_id
_entity_poly.type
_entity_poly.pdbx_seq_one_letter_code
_entity_poly.pdbx_strand_id
1 'polypeptide(L)'
;MNVLHWINDALMAAFFFFVTLEIKREFLQGELSNRKQALLPIIAAIGGMLVPALIYIYINFQNTVTLNGWAIPSATDIAFSLGVLSLLGSRVPLSLKVFLTALAIIDDLGAIVIIAFFYSGDLSIIYLTLLLLTFIGLLILNKLNIKKFLPYLMLGLILWFFTHESGIH
;
A
#
# COMPACT_ATOMS: atom_id res chain seq x y z
N MET A 1 17.32 -14.00 -6.57
CA MET A 1 16.39 -13.06 -7.23
C MET A 1 16.10 -13.52 -8.65
N ASN A 2 14.84 -13.82 -8.99
CA ASN A 2 14.44 -14.02 -10.39
C ASN A 2 14.19 -12.64 -11.04
N VAL A 3 14.31 -12.53 -12.36
CA VAL A 3 13.95 -11.32 -13.12
C VAL A 3 12.53 -10.86 -12.79
N LEU A 4 11.59 -11.80 -12.65
CA LEU A 4 10.21 -11.50 -12.25
C LEU A 4 10.11 -10.80 -10.89
N HIS A 5 10.87 -11.25 -9.89
CA HIS A 5 10.86 -10.63 -8.56
C HIS A 5 11.38 -9.19 -8.61
N TRP A 6 12.47 -8.95 -9.35
CA TRP A 6 13.02 -7.62 -9.49
C TRP A 6 12.06 -6.65 -10.21
N ILE A 7 11.39 -7.12 -11.27
CA ILE A 7 10.38 -6.33 -11.99
C ILE A 7 9.21 -5.98 -11.05
N ASN A 8 8.70 -6.97 -10.31
CA ASN A 8 7.60 -6.76 -9.37
C ASN A 8 7.99 -5.75 -8.29
N ASP A 9 9.16 -5.90 -7.66
CA ASP A 9 9.61 -5.00 -6.60
C ASP A 9 9.76 -3.56 -7.10
N ALA A 10 10.35 -3.36 -8.29
CA ALA A 10 10.55 -2.02 -8.86
C ALA A 10 9.24 -1.35 -9.30
N LEU A 11 8.36 -2.10 -9.99
CA LEU A 11 7.07 -1.56 -10.46
C LEU A 11 6.11 -1.31 -9.31
N MET A 12 6.04 -2.20 -8.32
CA MET A 12 5.19 -2.01 -7.14
C MET A 12 5.69 -0.86 -6.28
N ALA A 13 7.01 -0.66 -6.15
CA ALA A 13 7.55 0.52 -5.47
C ALA A 13 7.12 1.82 -6.17
N ALA A 14 7.17 1.87 -7.50
CA ALA A 14 6.69 3.02 -8.26
C ALA A 14 5.18 3.22 -8.11
N PHE A 15 4.39 2.15 -8.23
CA PHE A 15 2.93 2.17 -8.05
C PHE A 15 2.54 2.70 -6.67
N PHE A 16 3.09 2.11 -5.61
CA PHE A 16 2.78 2.50 -4.23
C PHE A 16 3.30 3.90 -3.88
N PHE A 17 4.36 4.37 -4.53
CA PHE A 17 4.78 5.76 -4.41
C PHE A 17 3.66 6.71 -4.89
N PHE A 18 3.09 6.47 -6.08
CA PHE A 18 1.97 7.28 -6.58
C PHE A 18 0.70 7.13 -5.73
N VAL A 19 0.35 5.90 -5.36
CA VAL A 19 -0.80 5.62 -4.49
C VAL A 19 -0.65 6.37 -3.16
N THR A 20 0.52 6.33 -2.52
CA THR A 20 0.74 7.00 -1.23
C THR A 20 0.71 8.53 -1.37
N LEU A 21 1.17 9.09 -2.50
CA LEU A 21 1.00 10.52 -2.78
C LEU A 21 -0.48 10.91 -2.91
N GLU A 22 -1.28 10.05 -3.55
CA GLU A 22 -2.71 10.23 -3.68
C GLU A 22 -3.41 10.16 -2.31
N ILE A 23 -3.07 9.16 -1.48
CA ILE A 23 -3.53 9.07 -0.08
C ILE A 23 -3.23 10.35 0.65
N LYS A 24 -1.98 10.81 0.60
CA LYS A 24 -1.57 12.03 1.29
C LYS A 24 -2.38 13.24 0.82
N ARG A 25 -2.67 13.34 -0.49
CA ARG A 25 -3.54 14.39 -1.04
C ARG A 25 -4.97 14.26 -0.49
N GLU A 26 -5.54 13.06 -0.47
CA GLU A 26 -6.88 12.81 0.06
C GLU A 26 -7.01 13.14 1.54
N PHE A 27 -5.99 12.82 2.35
CA PHE A 27 -5.96 13.17 3.78
C PHE A 27 -5.83 14.68 4.02
N LEU A 28 -5.13 15.40 3.15
CA LEU A 28 -4.90 16.84 3.34
C LEU A 28 -6.02 17.71 2.76
N GLN A 29 -6.60 17.31 1.63
CA GLN A 29 -7.48 18.16 0.82
C GLN A 29 -8.70 17.43 0.24
N GLY A 30 -8.80 16.11 0.40
CA GLY A 30 -9.85 15.29 -0.21
C GLY A 30 -10.88 14.75 0.79
N GLU A 31 -11.57 13.68 0.41
CA GLU A 31 -12.68 13.10 1.18
C GLU A 31 -12.24 12.45 2.50
N LEU A 32 -10.95 12.08 2.61
CA LEU A 32 -10.37 11.54 3.84
C LEU A 32 -9.97 12.62 4.86
N SER A 33 -9.99 13.91 4.48
CA SER A 33 -9.62 15.01 5.38
C SER A 33 -10.63 15.21 6.52
N ASN A 34 -11.90 14.90 6.28
CA ASN A 34 -12.95 14.97 7.29
C ASN A 34 -13.14 13.62 7.95
N ARG A 35 -12.91 13.54 9.27
CA ARG A 35 -13.06 12.30 10.06
C ARG A 35 -14.41 11.59 9.85
N LYS A 36 -15.51 12.32 9.67
CA LYS A 36 -16.83 11.72 9.43
C LYS A 36 -16.94 11.06 8.06
N GLN A 37 -16.34 11.68 7.04
CA GLN A 37 -16.33 11.14 5.67
C GLN A 37 -15.34 9.99 5.55
N ALA A 38 -14.16 10.11 6.17
CA ALA A 38 -13.14 9.07 6.20
C ALA A 38 -13.58 7.77 6.89
N LEU A 39 -14.48 7.85 7.87
CA LEU A 39 -14.93 6.68 8.63
C LEU A 39 -15.58 5.61 7.75
N LEU A 40 -16.36 6.04 6.75
CA LEU A 40 -17.09 5.12 5.87
C LEU A 40 -16.15 4.29 4.99
N PRO A 41 -15.22 4.88 4.20
CA PRO A 41 -14.19 4.13 3.48
C PRO A 41 -13.36 3.23 4.37
N ILE A 42 -12.94 3.71 5.56
CA ILE A 42 -12.09 2.91 6.47
C ILE A 42 -12.83 1.68 6.98
N ILE A 43 -14.08 1.81 7.44
CA ILE A 43 -14.86 0.66 7.93
C ILE A 43 -15.18 -0.29 6.78
N ALA A 44 -15.54 0.25 5.61
CA ALA A 44 -15.82 -0.55 4.43
C ALA A 44 -14.60 -1.35 3.97
N ALA A 45 -13.42 -0.72 3.97
CA ALA A 45 -12.15 -1.35 3.67
C ALA A 45 -11.81 -2.46 4.68
N ILE A 46 -11.82 -2.16 5.99
CA ILE A 46 -11.58 -3.17 7.03
C ILE A 46 -12.53 -4.37 6.90
N GLY A 47 -13.81 -4.14 6.64
CA GLY A 47 -14.77 -5.23 6.37
C GLY A 47 -14.46 -5.97 5.06
N GLY A 48 -14.12 -5.23 4.01
CA GLY A 48 -13.73 -5.73 2.69
C GLY A 48 -12.46 -6.57 2.71
N MET A 49 -11.57 -6.35 3.67
CA MET A 49 -10.38 -7.16 3.89
C MET A 49 -10.66 -8.37 4.79
N LEU A 50 -11.30 -8.14 5.95
CA LEU A 50 -11.51 -9.16 6.98
C LEU A 50 -12.41 -10.29 6.50
N VAL A 51 -13.51 -9.97 5.82
CA VAL A 51 -14.49 -10.99 5.43
C VAL A 51 -13.91 -11.98 4.41
N PRO A 52 -13.27 -11.55 3.30
CA PRO A 52 -12.63 -12.48 2.36
C PRO A 52 -11.49 -13.29 3.00
N ALA A 53 -10.68 -12.67 3.86
CA ALA A 53 -9.61 -13.34 4.58
C ALA A 53 -10.16 -14.48 5.47
N LEU A 54 -11.19 -14.21 6.26
CA LEU A 54 -11.81 -15.21 7.14
C LEU A 54 -12.44 -16.37 6.36
N ILE A 55 -13.12 -16.07 5.24
CA ILE A 55 -13.68 -17.08 4.36
C ILE A 55 -12.56 -17.98 3.80
N TYR A 56 -11.46 -17.38 3.35
CA TYR A 56 -10.31 -18.12 2.83
C TYR A 56 -9.67 -19.02 3.88
N ILE A 57 -9.47 -18.51 5.10
CA ILE A 57 -8.93 -19.27 6.23
C ILE A 57 -9.84 -20.44 6.57
N TYR A 58 -11.16 -20.22 6.61
CA TYR A 58 -12.13 -21.27 6.91
C TYR A 58 -12.06 -22.42 5.88
N ILE A 59 -11.99 -22.09 4.60
CA ILE A 59 -11.89 -23.07 3.52
C ILE A 59 -10.55 -23.83 3.56
N ASN A 60 -9.45 -23.14 3.87
CA ASN A 60 -8.10 -23.70 3.82
C ASN A 60 -7.55 -24.17 5.18
N PHE A 61 -8.39 -24.27 6.20
CA PHE A 61 -7.96 -24.49 7.59
C PHE A 61 -7.12 -25.76 7.77
N GLN A 62 -7.34 -26.79 6.94
CA GLN A 62 -6.63 -28.07 7.03
C GLN A 62 -5.30 -28.11 6.24
N ASN A 63 -5.01 -27.12 5.39
CA ASN A 63 -3.83 -27.10 4.55
C ASN A 63 -2.93 -25.93 4.93
N THR A 64 -1.85 -26.25 5.66
CA THR A 64 -0.88 -25.28 6.20
C THR A 64 -0.13 -24.52 5.11
N VAL A 65 0.04 -25.10 3.91
CA VAL A 65 0.71 -24.44 2.79
C VAL A 65 -0.18 -23.34 2.21
N THR A 66 -1.45 -23.65 1.96
CA THR A 66 -2.40 -22.68 1.39
C THR A 66 -2.87 -21.66 2.41
N LEU A 67 -2.85 -21.96 3.71
CA LEU A 67 -3.25 -21.03 4.76
C LEU A 67 -2.47 -19.70 4.72
N ASN A 68 -1.20 -19.76 4.30
CA ASN A 68 -0.34 -18.58 4.09
C ASN A 68 -0.81 -17.68 2.93
N GLY A 69 -1.85 -18.05 2.18
CA GLY A 69 -2.43 -17.21 1.13
C GLY A 69 -3.58 -16.31 1.60
N TRP A 70 -3.83 -16.20 2.90
CA TRP A 70 -5.05 -15.55 3.42
C TRP A 70 -5.19 -14.06 3.08
N ALA A 71 -4.08 -13.36 2.83
CA ALA A 71 -4.09 -11.95 2.43
C ALA A 71 -4.37 -11.75 0.93
N ILE A 72 -4.24 -12.79 0.09
CA ILE A 72 -4.49 -12.72 -1.36
C ILE A 72 -5.91 -12.22 -1.71
N PRO A 73 -7.01 -12.76 -1.14
CA PRO A 73 -8.36 -12.31 -1.49
C PRO A 73 -8.74 -10.94 -0.92
N SER A 74 -7.86 -10.31 -0.14
CA SER A 74 -8.08 -9.00 0.46
C SER A 74 -7.68 -7.84 -0.47
N ALA A 75 -6.88 -8.09 -1.50
CA ALA A 75 -6.37 -7.05 -2.40
C ALA A 75 -7.40 -6.71 -3.49
N THR A 76 -7.54 -5.42 -3.83
CA THR A 76 -8.48 -4.94 -4.84
C THR A 76 -7.75 -4.11 -5.89
N ASP A 77 -7.75 -4.52 -7.16
CA ASP A 77 -7.13 -3.74 -8.24
C ASP A 77 -7.92 -2.45 -8.52
N ILE A 78 -7.36 -1.33 -8.04
CA ILE A 78 -7.91 0.00 -8.21
C ILE A 78 -8.01 0.42 -9.68
N ALA A 79 -7.01 0.10 -10.50
CA ALA A 79 -6.95 0.54 -11.88
C ALA A 79 -8.01 -0.17 -12.71
N PHE A 80 -8.18 -1.47 -12.50
CA PHE A 80 -9.23 -2.24 -13.13
C PHE A 80 -10.62 -1.78 -12.68
N SER A 81 -10.81 -1.60 -11.37
CA SER A 81 -12.10 -1.19 -10.80
C SER A 81 -12.56 0.19 -11.31
N LEU A 82 -11.65 1.18 -11.33
CA LEU A 82 -11.92 2.49 -11.89
C LEU A 82 -12.10 2.44 -13.42
N GLY A 83 -11.34 1.58 -14.10
CA GLY A 83 -11.48 1.33 -15.54
C GLY A 83 -12.90 0.85 -15.89
N VAL A 84 -13.43 -0.14 -15.17
CA VAL A 84 -14.79 -0.63 -15.37
C VAL A 84 -15.83 0.44 -15.05
N LEU A 85 -15.66 1.20 -13.96
CA LEU A 85 -16.57 2.32 -13.65
C LEU A 85 -16.56 3.42 -14.72
N SER A 86 -15.43 3.64 -15.39
CA SER A 86 -15.33 4.62 -16.47
C SER A 86 -16.15 4.22 -17.70
N LEU A 87 -16.30 2.92 -17.98
CA LEU A 87 -17.12 2.40 -19.09
C LEU A 87 -18.61 2.69 -18.91
N LEU A 88 -19.07 2.83 -17.65
CA LEU A 88 -20.45 3.20 -17.33
C LEU A 88 -20.74 4.70 -17.57
N GLY A 89 -19.72 5.48 -17.94
CA GLY A 89 -19.85 6.87 -18.38
C GLY A 89 -20.43 7.80 -17.32
N SER A 90 -21.47 8.53 -17.69
CA SER A 90 -22.15 9.53 -16.84
C SER A 90 -23.11 8.93 -15.81
N ARG A 91 -23.39 7.62 -15.87
CA ARG A 91 -24.29 6.95 -14.92
C ARG A 91 -23.69 6.81 -13.51
N VAL A 92 -22.37 6.90 -13.41
CA VAL A 92 -21.64 6.77 -12.15
C VAL A 92 -21.28 8.16 -11.61
N PRO A 93 -21.78 8.55 -10.42
CA PRO A 93 -21.46 9.85 -9.84
C PRO A 93 -20.00 9.93 -9.44
N LEU A 94 -19.44 11.14 -9.49
CA LEU A 94 -18.04 11.40 -9.12
C LEU A 94 -17.73 10.94 -7.68
N SER A 95 -18.66 11.15 -6.77
CA SER A 95 -18.55 10.73 -5.36
C SER A 95 -18.32 9.22 -5.21
N LEU A 96 -18.92 8.38 -6.06
CA LEU A 96 -18.71 6.94 -6.02
C LEU A 96 -17.31 6.56 -6.50
N LYS A 97 -16.79 7.25 -7.52
CA LYS A 97 -15.41 7.04 -8.00
C LYS A 97 -14.40 7.38 -6.90
N VAL A 98 -14.58 8.54 -6.25
CA VAL A 98 -13.70 8.97 -5.15
C VAL A 98 -13.80 8.02 -3.95
N PHE A 99 -15.03 7.59 -3.60
CA PHE A 99 -15.24 6.60 -2.54
C PHE A 99 -14.52 5.28 -2.84
N LEU A 100 -14.67 4.75 -4.06
CA LEU A 100 -14.04 3.49 -4.44
C LEU A 100 -12.52 3.61 -4.49
N THR A 101 -11.99 4.74 -4.99
CA THR A 101 -10.56 5.05 -4.93
C THR A 101 -10.07 5.02 -3.48
N ALA A 102 -10.73 5.70 -2.56
CA ALA A 102 -10.34 5.72 -1.16
C ALA A 102 -10.39 4.31 -0.51
N LEU A 103 -11.44 3.54 -0.79
CA LEU A 103 -11.58 2.17 -0.30
C LEU A 103 -10.46 1.27 -0.81
N ALA A 104 -10.23 1.23 -2.13
CA ALA A 104 -9.23 0.37 -2.74
C ALA A 104 -7.82 0.71 -2.24
N ILE A 105 -7.53 1.99 -2.06
CA ILE A 105 -6.24 2.41 -1.54
C ILE A 105 -6.03 1.99 -0.07
N ILE A 106 -7.07 2.10 0.78
CA ILE A 106 -6.98 1.68 2.18
C ILE A 106 -6.80 0.15 2.25
N ASP A 107 -7.53 -0.60 1.42
CA ASP A 107 -7.39 -2.06 1.31
C ASP A 107 -5.95 -2.45 0.92
N ASP A 108 -5.39 -1.83 -0.12
CA ASP A 108 -4.04 -2.13 -0.60
C ASP A 108 -2.97 -1.77 0.43
N LEU A 109 -3.08 -0.60 1.09
CA LEU A 109 -2.16 -0.20 2.15
C LEU A 109 -2.26 -1.15 3.35
N GLY A 110 -3.48 -1.54 3.73
CA GLY A 110 -3.72 -2.52 4.79
C GLY A 110 -3.09 -3.86 4.45
N ALA A 111 -3.25 -4.33 3.22
CA ALA A 111 -2.69 -5.59 2.75
C ALA A 111 -1.15 -5.59 2.78
N ILE A 112 -0.50 -4.51 2.32
CA ILE A 112 0.96 -4.37 2.45
C ILE A 112 1.40 -4.42 3.90
N VAL A 113 0.74 -3.67 4.79
CA VAL A 113 1.11 -3.62 6.21
C VAL A 113 0.98 -5.02 6.82
N ILE A 114 -0.08 -5.74 6.51
CA ILE A 114 -0.27 -7.14 6.94
C ILE A 114 0.87 -8.01 6.40
N ILE A 115 1.16 -7.94 5.10
CA ILE A 115 2.22 -8.75 4.49
C ILE A 115 3.56 -8.45 5.16
N ALA A 116 3.87 -7.18 5.40
CA ALA A 116 5.11 -6.77 6.04
C ALA A 116 5.28 -7.34 7.45
N PHE A 117 4.25 -7.30 8.28
CA PHE A 117 4.35 -7.80 9.66
C PHE A 117 4.27 -9.33 9.77
N PHE A 118 3.50 -10.01 8.90
CA PHE A 118 3.24 -11.44 9.01
C PHE A 118 4.14 -12.32 8.13
N TYR A 119 4.78 -11.74 7.10
CA TYR A 119 5.62 -12.46 6.13
C TYR A 119 7.06 -11.93 6.10
N SER A 120 7.47 -11.16 7.12
CA SER A 120 8.88 -10.80 7.33
C SER A 120 9.73 -12.06 7.52
N GLY A 121 10.86 -12.12 6.83
CA GLY A 121 11.83 -13.20 6.92
C GLY A 121 12.93 -12.93 7.97
N ASP A 122 14.14 -13.42 7.67
CA ASP A 122 15.32 -13.16 8.49
C ASP A 122 15.72 -11.67 8.43
N LEU A 123 15.49 -10.96 9.53
CA LEU A 123 15.73 -9.52 9.60
C LEU A 123 17.22 -9.21 9.76
N SER A 124 17.77 -8.45 8.81
CA SER A 124 19.13 -7.91 8.94
C SER A 124 19.13 -6.60 9.73
N ILE A 125 19.67 -6.66 10.94
CA ILE A 125 19.77 -5.50 11.85
C ILE A 125 20.58 -4.35 11.22
N ILE A 126 21.58 -4.68 10.41
CA ILE A 126 22.42 -3.69 9.72
C ILE A 126 21.59 -2.90 8.72
N TYR A 127 20.86 -3.59 7.83
CA TYR A 127 20.02 -2.92 6.83
C TYR A 127 18.84 -2.20 7.47
N LEU A 128 18.28 -2.71 8.57
CA LEU A 128 17.23 -2.02 9.31
C LEU A 128 17.72 -0.69 9.91
N THR A 129 18.95 -0.67 10.43
CA THR A 129 19.57 0.55 10.97
C THR A 129 19.83 1.57 9.85
N LEU A 130 20.32 1.11 8.70
CA LEU A 130 20.54 1.95 7.52
C LEU A 130 19.23 2.51 6.96
N LEU A 131 18.18 1.69 6.89
CA LEU A 131 16.83 2.08 6.51
C LEU A 131 16.32 3.21 7.42
N LEU A 132 16.45 3.05 8.74
CA LEU A 132 16.06 4.07 9.71
C LEU A 132 16.84 5.38 9.52
N LEU A 133 18.15 5.28 9.27
CA LEU A 133 19.00 6.45 9.03
C LEU A 133 18.60 7.20 7.75
N THR A 134 18.31 6.48 6.66
CA THR A 134 17.83 7.07 5.40
C THR A 134 16.46 7.72 5.59
N PHE A 135 15.56 7.08 6.36
CA PHE A 135 14.26 7.65 6.70
C PHE A 135 14.39 8.95 7.50
N ILE A 136 15.29 9.01 8.49
CA ILE A 136 15.60 10.24 9.22
C ILE A 136 16.14 11.32 8.26
N GLY A 137 16.97 10.94 7.28
CA GLY A 137 17.42 11.84 6.22
C GLY A 137 16.26 12.48 5.45
N LEU A 138 15.25 11.69 5.04
CA LEU A 138 14.04 12.20 4.39
C LEU A 138 13.26 13.17 5.29
N LEU A 139 13.15 12.87 6.59
CA LEU A 139 12.50 13.76 7.56
C LEU A 139 13.25 15.09 7.72
N ILE A 140 14.59 15.06 7.72
CA ILE A 140 15.42 16.27 7.77
C ILE A 140 15.19 17.12 6.51
N LEU A 141 15.20 16.53 5.31
CA LEU A 141 14.91 17.26 4.07
C LEU A 141 13.54 17.96 4.13
N ASN A 142 12.52 17.25 4.64
CA ASN A 142 11.18 17.78 4.81
C ASN A 142 11.14 18.91 5.84
N LYS A 143 11.83 18.76 6.99
CA LYS A 143 11.92 19.79 8.04
C LYS A 143 12.65 21.05 7.56
N LEU A 144 13.64 20.90 6.69
CA LEU A 144 14.35 22.01 6.03
C LEU A 144 13.53 22.65 4.89
N ASN A 145 12.29 22.21 4.66
CA ASN A 145 11.40 22.71 3.60
C ASN A 145 12.02 22.64 2.20
N ILE A 146 12.87 21.64 1.94
CA ILE A 146 13.43 21.43 0.60
C ILE A 146 12.30 20.94 -0.30
N LYS A 147 11.96 21.73 -1.33
CA LYS A 147 10.89 21.42 -2.30
C LYS A 147 11.39 20.68 -3.55
N LYS A 148 12.71 20.57 -3.73
CA LYS A 148 13.29 19.86 -4.88
C LYS A 148 13.00 18.37 -4.74
N PHE A 149 12.50 17.73 -5.80
CA PHE A 149 12.16 16.31 -5.81
C PHE A 149 13.39 15.39 -5.79
N LEU A 150 14.46 15.78 -6.49
CA LEU A 150 15.63 14.91 -6.74
C LEU A 150 16.29 14.37 -5.45
N PRO A 151 16.49 15.15 -4.36
CA PRO A 151 17.00 14.62 -3.11
C PRO A 151 16.11 13.55 -2.46
N TYR A 152 14.78 13.70 -2.53
CA TYR A 152 13.86 12.69 -2.02
C TYR A 152 13.89 11.42 -2.87
N LEU A 153 14.01 11.56 -4.19
CA LEU A 153 14.13 10.40 -5.07
C LEU A 153 15.41 9.59 -4.77
N MET A 154 16.55 10.28 -4.62
CA MET A 154 17.82 9.61 -4.32
C MET A 154 17.78 8.88 -2.98
N LEU A 155 17.31 9.54 -1.92
CA LEU A 155 17.15 8.88 -0.61
C LEU A 155 16.06 7.78 -0.66
N GLY A 156 15.01 7.95 -1.45
CA GLY A 156 13.98 6.94 -1.65
C GLY A 156 14.50 5.67 -2.32
N LEU A 157 15.37 5.79 -3.33
CA LEU A 157 16.03 4.63 -3.96
C LEU A 157 16.95 3.90 -2.98
N ILE A 158 17.69 4.64 -2.16
CA ILE A 158 18.53 4.07 -1.10
C ILE A 158 17.66 3.34 -0.06
N LEU A 159 16.55 3.97 0.36
CA LEU A 159 15.60 3.38 1.31
C LEU A 159 15.00 2.09 0.75
N TRP A 160 14.62 2.07 -0.53
CA TRP A 160 14.09 0.90 -1.22
C TRP A 160 15.11 -0.24 -1.23
N PHE A 161 16.38 0.05 -1.58
CA PHE A 161 17.44 -0.94 -1.56
C PHE A 161 17.67 -1.53 -0.15
N PHE A 162 17.70 -0.69 0.89
CA PHE A 162 17.84 -1.20 2.27
C PHE A 162 16.62 -1.98 2.73
N THR A 163 15.42 -1.64 2.27
CA THR A 163 14.21 -2.42 2.58
C THR A 163 14.32 -3.80 1.96
N HIS A 164 14.69 -3.89 0.68
CA HIS A 164 14.90 -5.15 -0.03
C HIS A 164 15.91 -6.08 0.67
N GLU A 165 17.06 -5.53 1.10
CA GLU A 165 18.11 -6.32 1.79
C GLU A 165 17.80 -6.58 3.28
N SER A 166 16.84 -5.86 3.88
CA SER A 166 16.49 -6.02 5.30
C SER A 166 15.67 -7.27 5.62
N GLY A 167 15.10 -7.94 4.60
CA GLY A 167 14.20 -9.08 4.79
C GLY A 167 12.78 -8.68 5.21
N ILE A 168 12.50 -7.38 5.30
CA ILE A 168 11.15 -6.83 5.41
C ILE A 168 10.57 -6.77 3.99
N HIS A 169 9.47 -7.49 3.79
CA HIS A 169 8.66 -7.40 2.57
C HIS A 169 7.57 -6.35 2.71
#